data_AF-A0A328KY71-F1
#
_entry.id   AF-A0A328KY71-F1
#
_cell.length_a   1.000
_cell.length_b   1.000
_cell.length_c   1.000
_cell.angle_alpha   90.00
_cell.angle_beta   90.00
_cell.angle_gamma   90.00
#
_symmetry.space_group_name_H-M   'P 1'
#
loop_
_entity.id
_entity.type
_entity.pdbx_description
1 polymer ?
#
loop_
_entity_poly.entity_id
_entity_poly.type
_entity_poly.pdbx_seq_one_letter_code
_entity_poly.pdbx_strand_id
1 'polypeptide(L)'
;MRENIGKLTEIRAYMIFLVATMDDQFEVELSVSCGEDIEYYMKLYLKEMWKELFEDTKYVCDASFEGIQMVAKDKEDKHSCYIETMNTRRRASISIDRETLQDNNLDKLNRIKEIINS
;
A
#
# COMPACT_ATOMS: atom_id res chain seq x y z
N MET A 1 -16.27 24.90 -15.70
CA MET A 1 -16.10 24.00 -14.55
C MET A 1 -14.61 24.01 -14.23
N ARG A 2 -14.18 24.47 -13.05
CA ARG A 2 -12.75 24.42 -12.66
C ARG A 2 -12.55 23.08 -11.94
N GLU A 3 -11.75 22.19 -12.52
CA GLU A 3 -11.33 20.96 -11.84
C GLU A 3 -10.44 21.32 -10.67
N ASN A 4 -10.79 20.88 -9.46
CA ASN A 4 -9.91 20.95 -8.30
C ASN A 4 -8.85 19.86 -8.44
N ILE A 5 -7.79 20.15 -9.19
CA ILE A 5 -6.64 19.26 -9.35
C ILE A 5 -5.71 19.46 -8.14
N GLY A 6 -5.83 18.58 -7.14
CA GLY A 6 -4.81 18.43 -6.10
C GLY A 6 -3.56 17.77 -6.70
N LYS A 7 -2.37 18.31 -6.41
CA LYS A 7 -1.11 17.69 -6.83
C LYS A 7 -0.69 16.64 -5.79
N LEU A 8 -0.92 15.37 -6.09
CA LEU A 8 -0.26 14.27 -5.36
C LEU A 8 1.21 14.26 -5.80
N THR A 9 2.12 14.56 -4.88
CA THR A 9 3.55 14.73 -5.21
C THR A 9 4.41 13.61 -4.66
N GLU A 10 3.91 12.83 -3.71
CA GLU A 10 4.63 11.69 -3.15
C GLU A 10 3.95 10.41 -3.59
N ILE A 11 4.56 9.74 -4.57
CA ILE A 11 4.12 8.42 -5.04
C ILE A 11 5.16 7.41 -4.55
N ARG A 12 4.70 6.40 -3.80
CA ARG A 12 5.52 5.32 -3.27
C ARG A 12 4.86 3.98 -3.59
N ALA A 13 5.68 2.96 -3.74
CA ALA A 13 5.21 1.59 -3.89
C ALA A 13 5.92 0.71 -2.86
N TYR A 14 5.20 -0.29 -2.36
CA TYR A 14 5.64 -1.18 -1.30
C TYR A 14 5.29 -2.61 -1.68
N MET A 15 6.21 -3.53 -1.41
CA MET A 15 5.89 -4.94 -1.29
C MET A 15 5.50 -5.25 0.15
N ILE A 16 4.37 -5.92 0.34
CA ILE A 16 3.81 -6.23 1.64
C ILE A 16 4.07 -7.71 1.95
N PHE A 17 4.65 -7.95 3.12
CA PHE A 17 4.90 -9.30 3.65
C PHE A 17 4.24 -9.44 5.01
N LEU A 18 3.61 -10.59 5.24
CA LEU A 18 3.17 -10.99 6.57
C LEU A 18 4.25 -11.90 7.15
N VAL A 19 4.97 -11.38 8.14
CA VAL A 19 6.12 -12.04 8.77
C VAL A 19 5.65 -12.73 10.04
N ALA A 20 5.97 -14.01 10.17
CA ALA A 20 5.71 -14.79 11.37
C ALA A 20 7.01 -15.05 12.13
N THR A 21 6.97 -14.78 13.43
CA THR A 21 8.01 -15.12 14.40
C THR A 21 7.49 -16.21 15.33
N MET A 22 8.29 -16.65 16.31
CA MET A 22 7.85 -17.63 17.30
C MET A 22 6.68 -17.12 18.16
N ASP A 23 6.62 -15.80 18.40
CA ASP A 23 5.72 -15.20 19.39
C ASP A 23 4.62 -14.32 18.77
N ASP A 24 4.80 -13.86 17.52
CA ASP A 24 3.91 -12.87 16.90
C ASP A 24 3.91 -12.94 15.36
N GLN A 25 2.91 -12.30 14.76
CA GLN A 25 2.76 -12.12 13.31
C GLN A 25 2.42 -10.66 12.98
N PHE A 26 3.17 -10.05 12.07
CA PHE A 26 3.01 -8.63 11.71
C PHE A 26 3.35 -8.37 10.24
N GLU A 27 2.86 -7.24 9.73
CA GLU A 27 3.13 -6.80 8.37
C GLU A 27 4.44 -6.01 8.28
N VAL A 28 5.21 -6.28 7.24
CA VAL A 28 6.43 -5.56 6.87
C VAL A 28 6.27 -5.02 5.46
N GLU A 29 6.55 -3.73 5.31
CA GLU A 29 6.50 -3.01 4.03
C GLU A 29 7.92 -2.77 3.52
N LEU A 30 8.23 -3.26 2.32
CA LEU A 30 9.50 -3.00 1.66
C LEU A 30 9.28 -2.02 0.51
N SER A 31 9.89 -0.83 0.60
CA SER A 31 9.78 0.19 -0.44
C SER A 31 10.41 -0.30 -1.75
N VAL A 32 9.70 -0.16 -2.85
CA VAL A 32 10.16 -0.48 -4.20
C VAL A 32 9.99 0.71 -5.14
N SER A 33 10.97 0.93 -6.00
CA SER A 33 10.98 2.03 -6.96
C SER A 33 11.00 1.56 -8.42
N CYS A 34 11.52 0.35 -8.67
CA CYS A 34 11.61 -0.25 -9.99
C CYS A 34 11.46 -1.77 -9.96
N GLY A 35 11.48 -2.40 -11.14
CA GLY A 35 11.35 -3.85 -11.27
C GLY A 35 12.53 -4.60 -10.64
N GLU A 36 13.74 -4.03 -10.69
CA GLU A 36 14.94 -4.63 -10.11
C GLU A 36 14.84 -4.77 -8.59
N ASP A 37 14.22 -3.80 -7.89
CA ASP A 37 13.97 -3.89 -6.45
C ASP A 37 13.04 -5.08 -6.13
N ILE A 38 11.97 -5.23 -6.92
CA ILE A 38 11.00 -6.33 -6.76
C ILE A 38 11.68 -7.67 -6.99
N GLU A 39 12.45 -7.81 -8.08
CA GLU A 39 13.19 -9.04 -8.38
C GLU A 39 14.20 -9.38 -7.29
N TYR A 40 14.90 -8.37 -6.76
CA TYR A 40 15.84 -8.54 -5.66
C TYR A 40 15.16 -9.09 -4.41
N TYR A 41 14.09 -8.44 -3.94
CA TYR A 41 13.37 -8.88 -2.74
C TYR A 41 12.68 -10.24 -2.94
N MET A 42 12.07 -10.49 -4.10
CA MET A 42 11.50 -11.80 -4.42
C MET A 42 12.54 -12.92 -4.43
N LYS A 43 13.77 -12.63 -4.88
CA LYS A 43 14.86 -13.60 -4.86
C LYS A 43 15.31 -13.94 -3.45
N LEU A 44 15.38 -12.94 -2.55
CA LEU A 44 15.65 -13.19 -1.13
C LEU A 44 14.51 -14.00 -0.50
N TYR A 45 13.27 -13.64 -0.80
CA TYR A 45 12.07 -14.32 -0.31
C TYR A 45 12.05 -15.81 -0.70
N LEU A 46 12.22 -16.12 -1.99
CA LEU A 46 12.22 -17.48 -2.51
C LEU A 46 13.39 -18.34 -2.02
N LYS A 47 14.44 -17.70 -1.50
CA LYS A 47 15.61 -18.38 -0.90
C LYS A 47 15.55 -18.42 0.62
N GLU A 48 14.47 -17.94 1.22
CA GLU A 48 14.29 -17.88 2.68
C GLU A 48 15.41 -17.10 3.38
N MET A 49 15.96 -16.09 2.70
CA MET A 49 17.03 -15.22 3.19
C MET A 49 16.45 -14.13 4.09
N TRP A 50 15.82 -14.53 5.19
CA TRP A 50 15.01 -13.64 6.05
C TRP A 50 15.81 -12.51 6.70
N LYS A 51 17.06 -12.79 7.06
CA LYS A 51 17.91 -11.78 7.70
C LYS A 51 18.27 -10.65 6.73
N GLU A 52 18.51 -10.96 5.45
CA GLU A 52 18.73 -9.95 4.44
C GLU A 52 17.43 -9.29 3.96
N LEU A 53 16.30 -10.01 3.97
CA LEU A 53 15.02 -9.47 3.53
C LEU A 53 14.37 -8.55 4.58
N PHE A 54 14.53 -8.87 5.87
CA PHE A 54 13.92 -8.17 6.99
C PHE A 54 14.99 -7.76 8.02
N GLU A 55 15.88 -6.85 7.63
CA GLU A 55 17.11 -6.49 8.37
C GLU A 55 16.89 -6.21 9.88
N ASP A 56 15.74 -5.64 10.24
CA ASP A 56 15.39 -5.29 11.62
C ASP A 56 14.61 -6.37 12.39
N THR A 57 14.23 -7.47 11.74
CA THR A 57 13.42 -8.53 12.35
C THR A 57 14.28 -9.69 12.81
N LYS A 58 14.48 -9.82 14.13
CA LYS A 58 15.17 -10.97 14.71
C LYS A 58 14.20 -12.16 14.79
N TYR A 59 14.65 -13.33 14.31
CA TYR A 59 13.98 -14.63 14.44
C TYR A 59 12.68 -14.79 13.64
N VAL A 60 12.76 -14.53 12.33
CA VAL A 60 11.70 -14.88 11.39
C VAL A 60 11.62 -16.40 11.24
N CYS A 61 10.44 -16.95 11.50
CA CYS A 61 10.13 -18.37 11.31
C CYS A 61 9.65 -18.63 9.88
N ASP A 62 8.78 -17.74 9.38
CA ASP A 62 8.20 -17.84 8.05
C ASP A 62 7.74 -16.45 7.56
N ALA A 63 7.53 -16.31 6.26
CA ALA A 63 6.95 -15.12 5.67
C ALA A 63 6.01 -15.46 4.51
N SER A 64 4.90 -14.74 4.44
CA SER A 64 3.97 -14.78 3.30
C SER A 64 4.09 -13.49 2.51
N PHE A 65 4.28 -13.59 1.20
CA PHE A 65 4.16 -12.44 0.31
C PHE A 65 2.68 -12.12 0.11
N GLU A 66 2.24 -10.97 0.62
CA GLU A 66 0.82 -10.59 0.59
C GLU A 66 0.46 -9.73 -0.61
N GLY A 67 1.41 -9.01 -1.22
CA GLY A 67 1.16 -8.28 -2.47
C GLY A 67 1.94 -6.97 -2.60
N ILE A 68 1.43 -6.08 -3.46
CA ILE A 68 2.01 -4.77 -3.72
C ILE A 68 0.98 -3.68 -3.41
N GLN A 69 1.39 -2.68 -2.66
CA GLN A 69 0.62 -1.47 -2.38
C GLN A 69 1.29 -0.26 -3.05
N MET A 70 0.51 0.59 -3.69
CA MET A 70 0.94 1.91 -4.14
C MET A 70 0.20 2.98 -3.37
N VAL A 71 0.94 3.99 -2.91
CA VAL A 71 0.41 5.12 -2.16
C VAL A 71 0.77 6.39 -2.90
N ALA A 72 -0.23 7.22 -3.17
CA ALA A 72 -0.04 8.57 -3.71
C ALA A 72 -0.62 9.58 -2.72
N LYS A 73 0.24 10.43 -2.15
CA LYS A 73 -0.16 11.44 -1.16
C LYS A 73 0.33 12.84 -1.48
N ASP A 74 -0.32 13.83 -0.91
CA ASP A 74 0.22 15.20 -0.85
C ASP A 74 1.28 15.34 0.26
N LYS A 75 2.01 16.45 0.26
CA LYS A 75 3.09 16.70 1.23
C LYS A 75 2.61 16.88 2.68
N GLU A 76 1.33 17.21 2.86
CA GLU A 76 0.74 17.47 4.18
C GLU A 76 -0.02 16.22 4.71
N ASP A 77 0.02 15.12 3.95
CA ASP A 77 -0.70 13.86 4.16
C ASP A 77 -2.22 14.02 4.31
N LYS A 78 -2.79 15.10 3.72
CA LYS A 78 -4.22 15.39 3.79
C LYS A 78 -4.98 14.58 2.76
N HIS A 79 -4.50 14.59 1.52
CA HIS A 79 -5.04 13.78 0.44
C HIS A 79 -4.15 12.56 0.21
N SER A 80 -4.71 11.35 0.33
CA SER A 80 -4.03 10.10 -0.02
C SER A 80 -4.92 9.22 -0.90
N CYS A 81 -4.29 8.46 -1.79
CA CYS A 81 -4.92 7.44 -2.62
C CYS A 81 -4.08 6.17 -2.51
N TYR A 82 -4.76 5.04 -2.39
CA TYR A 82 -4.15 3.72 -2.21
C TYR A 82 -4.60 2.81 -3.34
N ILE A 83 -3.66 2.06 -3.91
CA ILE A 83 -3.95 0.97 -4.83
C ILE A 83 -3.30 -0.27 -4.25
N GLU A 84 -4.10 -1.24 -3.84
CA GLU A 84 -3.64 -2.49 -3.25
C GLU A 84 -3.88 -3.65 -4.22
N THR A 85 -2.82 -4.38 -4.53
CA THR A 85 -2.88 -5.64 -5.28
C THR A 85 -2.38 -6.75 -4.37
N MET A 86 -3.29 -7.25 -3.53
CA MET A 86 -2.98 -8.30 -2.55
C MET A 86 -3.30 -9.68 -3.13
N ASN A 87 -2.41 -10.66 -2.91
CA ASN A 87 -2.53 -12.05 -3.34
C ASN A 87 -3.81 -12.72 -2.81
N THR A 88 -4.30 -12.30 -1.64
CA THR A 88 -5.54 -12.81 -1.04
C THR A 88 -6.76 -11.94 -1.36
N ARG A 89 -6.59 -10.75 -1.93
CA ARG A 89 -7.67 -9.78 -2.22
C ARG A 89 -7.32 -8.90 -3.43
N ARG A 90 -8.00 -9.12 -4.56
CA ARG A 90 -8.09 -8.09 -5.62
C ARG A 90 -9.03 -6.97 -5.16
N ARG A 91 -8.52 -6.02 -4.37
CA ARG A 91 -9.28 -4.83 -3.96
C ARG A 91 -8.44 -3.58 -4.21
N ALA A 92 -8.81 -2.82 -5.25
CA ALA A 92 -8.42 -1.41 -5.30
C ALA A 92 -9.33 -0.65 -4.33
N SER A 93 -8.78 -0.11 -3.24
CA SER A 93 -9.52 0.70 -2.27
C SER A 93 -9.07 2.15 -2.34
N ILE A 94 -9.94 3.02 -2.85
CA ILE A 94 -9.72 4.47 -2.80
C ILE A 94 -10.28 4.98 -1.47
N SER A 95 -9.39 5.30 -0.54
CA SER A 95 -9.74 6.00 0.70
C SER A 95 -9.67 7.50 0.46
N ILE A 96 -10.78 8.21 0.62
CA ILE A 96 -10.80 9.68 0.52
C ILE A 96 -11.08 10.24 1.90
N ASP A 97 -10.13 11.01 2.44
CA ASP A 97 -10.31 11.69 3.72
C ASP A 97 -11.41 12.77 3.61
N ARG A 98 -12.39 12.67 4.51
CA ARG A 98 -13.56 13.55 4.56
C ARG A 98 -13.20 14.97 5.01
N GLU A 99 -12.25 15.10 5.93
CA GLU A 99 -11.81 16.42 6.41
C GLU A 99 -11.14 17.21 5.30
N THR A 100 -10.36 16.49 4.50
CA THR A 100 -9.64 17.00 3.35
C THR A 100 -10.56 17.39 2.18
N LEU A 101 -11.66 16.68 1.94
CA LEU A 101 -12.65 17.06 0.93
C LEU A 101 -13.39 18.37 1.25
N GLN A 102 -13.38 18.84 2.51
CA GLN A 102 -14.21 19.94 3.01
C GLN A 102 -15.69 19.87 2.55
N ASP A 103 -16.19 18.67 2.20
CA ASP A 103 -17.50 18.47 1.59
C ASP A 103 -18.33 17.53 2.47
N ASN A 104 -19.37 18.08 3.08
CA ASN A 104 -20.31 17.33 3.93
C ASN A 104 -21.45 16.70 3.11
N ASN A 105 -21.44 16.84 1.78
CA ASN A 105 -22.54 16.39 0.94
C ASN A 105 -22.45 14.88 0.66
N LEU A 106 -23.21 14.12 1.45
CA LEU A 106 -23.35 12.66 1.37
C LEU A 106 -23.70 12.14 -0.03
N ASP A 107 -24.49 12.88 -0.81
CA ASP A 107 -24.89 12.46 -2.16
C ASP A 107 -23.71 12.46 -3.13
N LYS A 108 -22.78 13.42 -3.01
CA LYS A 108 -21.58 13.44 -3.86
C LYS A 108 -20.64 12.28 -3.52
N LEU A 109 -20.49 11.97 -2.23
CA LEU A 109 -19.68 10.84 -1.76
C LEU A 109 -20.25 9.51 -2.25
N ASN A 110 -21.57 9.35 -2.23
CA ASN A 110 -22.24 8.15 -2.77
C ASN A 110 -22.05 8.02 -4.28
N ARG A 111 -22.11 9.14 -5.02
CA ARG A 111 -21.90 9.15 -6.47
C ARG A 111 -20.46 8.83 -6.87
N ILE A 112 -19.48 9.30 -6.09
CA ILE A 112 -18.06 8.92 -6.25
C ILE A 112 -17.89 7.42 -6.00
N LYS A 113 -18.52 6.87 -4.95
CA LYS A 113 -18.52 5.43 -4.68
C LYS A 113 -19.18 4.62 -5.80
N GLU A 114 -20.28 5.11 -6.39
CA GLU A 114 -20.94 4.47 -7.53
C GLU A 114 -20.01 4.42 -8.75
N ILE A 115 -19.36 5.53 -9.10
CA ILE A 115 -18.45 5.60 -10.25
C ILE A 115 -17.26 4.64 -10.08
N ILE A 116 -16.71 4.54 -8.86
CA ILE A 116 -15.55 3.67 -8.58
C ILE A 116 -15.92 2.18 -8.61
N ASN A 117 -17.15 1.83 -8.23
CA ASN A 117 -17.62 0.44 -8.18
C ASN A 117 -18.35 -0.03 -9.45
N SER A 118 -18.43 0.81 -10.50
CA SER A 118 -19.02 0.50 -11.81
C SER A 118 -17.99 -0.12 -12.75
#